data_AF-A0A962SYR8-F1
#
_entry.id   AF-A0A962SYR8-F1
#
_cell.length_a   1.000
_cell.length_b   1.000
_cell.length_c   1.000
_cell.angle_alpha   90.00
_cell.angle_beta   90.00
_cell.angle_gamma   90.00
#
_symmetry.space_group_name_H-M   'P 1'
#
loop_
_entity.id
_entity.type
_entity.pdbx_description
1 polymer ?
#
loop_
_entity_poly.entity_id
_entity_poly.type
_entity_poly.pdbx_seq_one_letter_code
_entity_poly.pdbx_strand_id
1 'polypeptide(L)'
;MSTKFVEGVGGKLAEQWVATLLTPAFAFWAGGLAAWGYRYGWASLQTPFTALSEPLQIAFLVALFLGVTTSAFVVQRFDLMALRSLEGYWPWLFFPLRWLLLWWQKKQYEKSRQQWQALMSKERQALTARETERLARLDEWLIRMPRRPEQLLPTRLGNLLRAAELRPQYKYGLDTVICWPRLWLLLPDAVKKDLQEARADLNTAARTWLWSLLFIVWTPWAWWAAPIGIGVALFTYYSWALNAAKNYGELIEATFDVHRHLLYESLRWDLPDSDKPSEERQKGRKLTEYLWRGVKPDEAN
;
A
#
# COMPACT_ATOMS: atom_id res chain seq x y z
N MET A 1 -21.59 -22.76 15.39
CA MET A 1 -20.70 -21.64 15.80
C MET A 1 -21.44 -20.35 15.56
N SER A 2 -21.56 -19.55 16.62
CA SER A 2 -22.75 -18.75 16.96
C SER A 2 -22.87 -17.42 16.22
N THR A 3 -24.10 -17.06 15.86
CA THR A 3 -24.53 -15.72 15.43
C THR A 3 -23.99 -14.60 16.32
N LYS A 4 -23.89 -14.82 17.64
CA LYS A 4 -23.26 -13.88 18.60
C LYS A 4 -21.75 -13.63 18.37
N PHE A 5 -21.03 -14.61 17.83
CA PHE A 5 -19.62 -14.44 17.48
C PHE A 5 -19.49 -13.64 16.19
N VAL A 6 -20.34 -13.90 15.20
CA VAL A 6 -20.40 -13.14 13.93
C VAL A 6 -20.86 -11.69 14.18
N GLU A 7 -21.86 -11.46 15.03
CA GLU A 7 -22.30 -10.12 15.45
C GLU A 7 -21.23 -9.39 16.26
N GLY A 8 -20.59 -10.07 17.22
CA GLY A 8 -19.55 -9.47 18.06
C GLY A 8 -18.26 -9.13 17.29
N VAL A 9 -17.89 -9.96 16.31
CA VAL A 9 -16.74 -9.70 15.42
C VAL A 9 -17.09 -8.62 14.40
N GLY A 10 -18.28 -8.68 13.79
CA GLY A 10 -18.75 -7.68 12.83
C GLY A 10 -18.90 -6.28 13.44
N GLY A 11 -19.45 -6.18 14.65
CA GLY A 11 -19.61 -4.91 15.37
C GLY A 11 -18.28 -4.25 15.71
N LYS A 12 -17.33 -5.00 16.29
CA LYS A 12 -16.00 -4.46 16.63
C LYS A 12 -15.20 -4.05 15.40
N LEU A 13 -15.27 -4.81 14.31
CA LEU A 13 -14.60 -4.46 13.06
C LEU A 13 -15.22 -3.22 12.42
N ALA A 14 -16.55 -3.09 12.47
CA ALA A 14 -17.24 -1.89 12.00
C ALA A 14 -16.83 -0.66 12.83
N GLU A 15 -16.79 -0.78 14.16
CA GLU A 15 -16.35 0.30 15.06
C GLU A 15 -14.91 0.72 14.79
N GLN A 16 -13.98 -0.23 14.66
CA GLN A 16 -12.56 0.05 14.36
C GLN A 16 -12.38 0.67 12.98
N TRP A 17 -13.12 0.19 11.98
CA TRP A 17 -13.10 0.75 10.63
C TRP A 17 -13.66 2.18 10.60
N VAL A 18 -14.75 2.44 11.33
CA VAL A 18 -15.30 3.81 11.48
C VAL A 18 -14.29 4.71 12.19
N ALA A 19 -13.68 4.24 13.28
CA ALA A 19 -12.69 5.03 14.03
C ALA A 19 -11.47 5.38 13.16
N THR A 20 -10.92 4.42 12.44
CA THR A 20 -9.76 4.65 11.54
C THR A 20 -10.11 5.52 10.34
N LEU A 21 -11.34 5.44 9.82
CA LEU A 21 -11.82 6.31 8.74
C LEU A 21 -12.02 7.76 9.21
N LEU A 22 -12.64 7.94 10.38
CA LEU A 22 -13.03 9.26 10.87
C LEU A 22 -11.86 10.01 11.55
N THR A 23 -10.89 9.30 12.15
CA THR A 23 -9.80 9.94 12.92
C THR A 23 -9.04 11.01 12.12
N PRO A 24 -8.56 10.75 10.89
CA PRO A 24 -7.89 11.78 10.10
C PRO A 24 -8.81 12.94 9.70
N ALA A 25 -10.09 12.67 9.43
CA ALA A 25 -11.07 13.70 9.09
C ALA A 25 -11.34 14.62 10.30
N PHE A 26 -11.52 14.05 11.48
CA PHE A 26 -11.65 14.81 12.72
C PHE A 26 -10.41 15.66 12.99
N ALA A 27 -9.20 15.10 12.85
CA ALA A 27 -7.96 15.86 13.02
C ALA A 27 -7.88 17.03 12.05
N PHE A 28 -8.29 16.83 10.79
CA PHE A 28 -8.34 17.88 9.77
C PHE A 28 -9.31 19.02 10.14
N TRP A 29 -10.55 18.70 10.50
CA TRP A 29 -11.56 19.70 10.84
C TRP A 29 -11.28 20.39 12.18
N ALA A 30 -10.79 19.65 13.18
CA ALA A 30 -10.35 20.22 14.45
C ALA A 30 -9.17 21.17 14.27
N GLY A 31 -8.20 20.83 13.42
CA GLY A 31 -7.12 21.75 13.08
C GLY A 31 -7.59 22.97 12.30
N GLY A 32 -8.60 22.83 11.42
CA GLY A 32 -9.24 23.96 10.76
C GLY A 32 -9.93 24.91 11.75
N LEU A 33 -10.66 24.36 12.73
CA LEU A 33 -11.26 25.14 13.83
C LEU A 33 -10.19 25.84 14.68
N ALA A 34 -9.09 25.15 15.01
CA ALA A 34 -7.97 25.75 15.73
C ALA A 34 -7.27 26.86 14.94
N ALA A 35 -7.09 26.66 13.63
CA ALA A 35 -6.53 27.67 12.73
C ALA A 35 -7.43 28.91 12.63
N TRP A 36 -8.75 28.70 12.55
CA TRP A 36 -9.73 29.78 12.59
C TRP A 36 -9.67 30.55 13.91
N GLY A 37 -9.69 29.83 15.05
CA GLY A 37 -9.57 30.41 16.39
C GLY A 37 -8.26 31.19 16.57
N TYR A 38 -7.16 30.72 15.99
CA TYR A 38 -5.88 31.43 15.98
C TYR A 38 -5.94 32.74 15.18
N ARG A 39 -6.62 32.77 14.03
CA ARG A 39 -6.67 33.93 13.13
C ARG A 39 -7.68 35.01 13.54
N TYR A 40 -8.84 34.59 14.02
CA TYR A 40 -10.02 35.44 14.25
C TYR A 40 -10.49 35.46 15.71
N GLY A 41 -9.88 34.64 16.58
CA GLY A 41 -10.26 34.51 17.99
C GLY A 41 -11.47 33.60 18.20
N TRP A 42 -11.48 32.87 19.33
CA TRP A 42 -12.56 31.93 19.68
C TRP A 42 -13.94 32.60 19.89
N ALA A 43 -13.94 33.87 20.28
CA ALA A 43 -15.16 34.66 20.44
C ALA A 43 -15.99 34.75 19.14
N SER A 44 -15.33 34.70 17.97
CA SER A 44 -16.00 34.73 16.66
C SER A 44 -16.87 33.49 16.40
N LEU A 45 -16.56 32.37 17.04
CA LEU A 45 -17.33 31.11 16.94
C LEU A 45 -18.34 30.99 18.08
N GLN A 46 -17.96 31.38 19.29
CA GLN A 46 -18.80 31.23 20.48
C GLN A 46 -20.02 32.15 20.45
N THR A 47 -19.84 33.43 20.11
CA THR A 47 -20.91 34.44 20.15
C THR A 47 -22.10 34.13 19.22
N PRO A 48 -21.93 33.72 17.95
CA PRO A 48 -23.07 33.32 17.12
C PRO A 48 -23.65 31.96 17.56
N PHE A 49 -22.82 31.04 18.08
CA PHE A 49 -23.28 29.72 18.49
C PHE A 49 -24.16 29.76 19.74
N THR A 50 -23.78 30.54 20.76
CA THR A 50 -24.59 30.69 21.98
C THR A 50 -25.86 31.51 21.77
N ALA A 51 -25.93 32.29 20.68
CA ALA A 51 -27.15 32.99 20.27
C ALA A 51 -28.22 32.07 19.68
N LEU A 52 -27.86 30.84 19.27
CA LEU A 52 -28.80 29.84 18.75
C LEU A 52 -29.58 29.18 19.89
N SER A 53 -30.85 28.85 19.66
CA SER A 53 -31.65 28.00 20.56
C SER A 53 -31.07 26.59 20.69
N GLU A 54 -31.29 25.90 21.82
CA GLU A 54 -30.79 24.53 22.05
C GLU A 54 -31.07 23.55 20.88
N PRO A 55 -32.28 23.49 20.28
CA PRO A 55 -32.54 22.57 19.16
C PRO A 55 -31.68 22.89 17.94
N LEU A 56 -31.42 24.18 17.67
CA LEU A 56 -30.57 24.62 16.56
C LEU A 56 -29.08 24.35 16.83
N GLN A 57 -28.64 24.46 18.08
CA GLN A 57 -27.27 24.07 18.45
C GLN A 57 -27.04 22.57 18.22
N ILE A 58 -27.98 21.73 18.66
CA ILE A 58 -27.92 20.28 18.43
C ILE A 58 -27.94 19.99 16.92
N ALA A 59 -28.86 20.61 16.17
CA ALA A 59 -28.93 20.44 14.72
C ALA A 59 -27.63 20.85 14.01
N PHE A 60 -26.99 21.94 14.44
CA PHE A 60 -25.71 22.39 13.92
C PHE A 60 -24.58 21.39 14.21
N LEU A 61 -24.49 20.86 15.43
CA LEU A 61 -23.48 19.84 15.79
C LEU A 61 -23.69 18.54 15.01
N VAL A 62 -24.94 18.11 14.83
CA VAL A 62 -25.27 16.95 13.98
C VAL A 62 -24.89 17.21 12.53
N ALA A 63 -25.21 18.37 11.98
CA ALA A 63 -24.82 18.74 10.62
C ALA A 63 -23.29 18.79 10.44
N LEU A 64 -22.56 19.31 11.44
CA LEU A 64 -21.10 19.30 11.45
C LEU A 64 -20.56 17.87 11.45
N PHE A 65 -21.07 17.00 12.33
CA PHE A 65 -20.68 15.60 12.38
C PHE A 65 -20.96 14.85 11.06
N LEU A 66 -22.11 15.10 10.45
CA LEU A 66 -22.45 14.57 9.13
C LEU A 66 -21.50 15.11 8.05
N GLY A 67 -21.09 16.37 8.13
CA GLY A 67 -20.09 16.98 7.24
C GLY A 67 -18.72 16.30 7.37
N VAL A 68 -18.23 16.10 8.60
CA VAL A 68 -16.99 15.37 8.88
C VAL A 68 -17.06 13.95 8.31
N THR A 69 -18.15 13.25 8.61
CA THR A 69 -18.37 11.87 8.14
C THR A 69 -18.40 11.80 6.62
N THR A 70 -19.18 12.67 5.97
CA THR A 70 -19.27 12.74 4.50
C THR A 70 -17.91 13.03 3.88
N SER A 71 -17.13 13.95 4.45
CA SER A 71 -15.78 14.26 3.97
C SER A 71 -14.83 13.05 4.07
N ALA A 72 -14.94 12.24 5.13
CA ALA A 72 -14.16 11.01 5.28
C ALA A 72 -14.48 9.99 4.18
N PHE A 73 -15.76 9.77 3.90
CA PHE A 73 -16.21 8.89 2.81
C PHE A 73 -15.80 9.39 1.43
N VAL A 74 -15.84 10.70 1.19
CA VAL A 74 -15.38 11.29 -0.07
C VAL A 74 -13.89 11.06 -0.24
N VAL A 75 -13.06 11.35 0.78
CA VAL A 75 -11.61 11.14 0.72
C VAL A 75 -11.26 9.66 0.57
N GLN A 76 -12.01 8.75 1.18
CA GLN A 76 -11.83 7.31 1.01
C GLN A 76 -11.93 6.86 -0.46
N ARG A 77 -12.76 7.51 -1.29
CA ARG A 77 -12.84 7.20 -2.74
C ARG A 77 -11.52 7.49 -3.46
N PHE A 78 -10.66 8.32 -2.89
CA PHE A 78 -9.35 8.67 -3.41
C PHE A 78 -8.23 7.80 -2.83
N ASP A 79 -8.50 6.76 -2.03
CA ASP A 79 -7.47 5.85 -1.49
C ASP A 79 -6.59 5.27 -2.61
N LEU A 80 -7.20 4.79 -3.71
CA LEU A 80 -6.45 4.27 -4.86
C LEU A 80 -5.60 5.37 -5.52
N MET A 81 -6.13 6.59 -5.64
CA MET A 81 -5.40 7.71 -6.23
C MET A 81 -4.20 8.08 -5.36
N ALA A 82 -4.40 8.21 -4.04
CA ALA A 82 -3.36 8.46 -3.06
C ALA A 82 -2.27 7.38 -3.11
N LEU A 83 -2.67 6.11 -3.15
CA LEU A 83 -1.74 5.00 -3.25
C LEU A 83 -0.95 5.04 -4.57
N ARG A 84 -1.61 5.26 -5.71
CA ARG A 84 -0.94 5.40 -7.02
C ARG A 84 0.01 6.59 -7.07
N SER A 85 -0.35 7.69 -6.40
CA SER A 85 0.55 8.83 -6.20
C SER A 85 1.77 8.45 -5.36
N LEU A 86 1.58 7.70 -4.26
CA LEU A 86 2.68 7.20 -3.43
C LEU A 86 3.54 6.15 -4.16
N GLU A 87 2.99 5.38 -5.08
CA GLU A 87 3.71 4.44 -5.95
C GLU A 87 4.52 5.14 -7.05
N GLY A 88 4.18 6.39 -7.38
CA GLY A 88 4.87 7.17 -8.41
C GLY A 88 4.20 7.17 -9.80
N TYR A 89 2.94 6.74 -9.90
CA TYR A 89 2.13 6.90 -11.11
C TYR A 89 1.58 8.32 -11.22
N TRP A 90 2.48 9.28 -11.42
CA TRP A 90 2.12 10.68 -11.50
C TRP A 90 1.63 11.07 -12.90
N PRO A 91 0.70 12.05 -12.99
CA PRO A 91 0.32 12.68 -14.24
C PRO A 91 1.52 13.29 -14.96
N TRP A 92 1.32 13.61 -16.23
CA TRP A 92 2.36 14.10 -17.11
C TRP A 92 3.06 15.39 -16.61
N LEU A 93 2.34 16.22 -15.85
CA LEU A 93 2.87 17.44 -15.24
C LEU A 93 4.09 17.19 -14.33
N PHE A 94 4.19 16.01 -13.73
CA PHE A 94 5.30 15.63 -12.86
C PHE A 94 6.33 14.72 -13.56
N PHE A 95 6.31 14.62 -14.88
CA PHE A 95 7.30 13.86 -15.65
C PHE A 95 8.77 14.21 -15.35
N PRO A 96 9.20 15.48 -15.27
CA PRO A 96 10.60 15.79 -14.98
C PRO A 96 11.02 15.27 -13.60
N LEU A 97 10.13 15.40 -12.60
CA LEU A 97 10.38 14.88 -11.25
C LEU A 97 10.43 13.35 -11.24
N ARG A 98 9.51 12.70 -11.95
CA ARG A 98 9.50 11.24 -12.13
C ARG A 98 10.79 10.76 -12.78
N TRP A 99 11.22 11.40 -13.87
CA TRP A 99 12.45 11.05 -14.57
C TRP A 99 13.69 11.21 -13.68
N LEU A 100 13.77 12.34 -12.98
CA LEU A 100 14.85 12.60 -12.02
C LEU A 100 14.90 11.48 -10.97
N LEU A 101 13.80 11.23 -10.27
CA LEU A 101 13.75 10.20 -9.21
C LEU A 101 14.02 8.79 -9.75
N LEU A 102 13.52 8.45 -10.93
CA LEU A 102 13.83 7.17 -11.58
C LEU A 102 15.31 7.04 -11.90
N TRP A 103 15.94 8.10 -12.41
CA TRP A 103 17.38 8.13 -12.66
C TRP A 103 18.17 7.92 -11.37
N TRP A 104 17.80 8.62 -10.28
CA TRP A 104 18.40 8.41 -8.96
C TRP A 104 18.21 6.97 -8.47
N GLN A 105 17.01 6.41 -8.61
CA GLN A 105 16.72 5.03 -8.20
C GLN A 105 17.53 4.01 -8.99
N LYS A 106 17.63 4.17 -10.33
CA LYS A 106 18.45 3.31 -11.18
C LYS A 106 19.92 3.37 -10.77
N LYS A 107 20.45 4.58 -10.58
CA LYS A 107 21.85 4.79 -10.15
C LYS A 107 22.13 4.13 -8.79
N GLN A 108 21.22 4.28 -7.82
CA GLN A 108 21.36 3.63 -6.51
C GLN A 108 21.24 2.11 -6.61
N TYR A 109 20.33 1.60 -7.45
CA TYR A 109 20.16 0.17 -7.70
C TYR A 109 21.41 -0.46 -8.32
N GLU A 110 21.96 0.15 -9.36
CA GLU A 110 23.19 -0.32 -9.99
C GLU A 110 24.38 -0.31 -9.02
N LYS A 111 24.54 0.77 -8.25
CA LYS A 111 25.58 0.87 -7.22
C LYS A 111 25.44 -0.22 -6.17
N SER A 112 24.24 -0.42 -5.61
CA SER A 112 23.98 -1.46 -4.61
C SER A 112 24.20 -2.87 -5.19
N ARG A 113 23.79 -3.10 -6.45
CA ARG A 113 23.97 -4.39 -7.14
C ARG A 113 25.45 -4.70 -7.38
N GLN A 114 26.25 -3.71 -7.79
CA GLN A 114 27.70 -3.87 -7.95
C GLN A 114 28.38 -4.19 -6.61
N GLN A 115 28.02 -3.49 -5.54
CA GLN A 115 28.53 -3.77 -4.19
C GLN A 115 28.15 -5.19 -3.73
N TRP A 116 26.91 -5.59 -3.99
CA TRP A 116 26.42 -6.93 -3.66
C TRP A 116 27.19 -8.01 -4.43
N GLN A 117 27.39 -7.83 -5.74
CA GLN A 117 28.17 -8.75 -6.58
C GLN A 117 29.61 -8.89 -6.09
N ALA A 118 30.25 -7.77 -5.74
CA ALA A 118 31.63 -7.76 -5.24
C ALA A 118 31.78 -8.45 -3.87
N LEU A 119 30.77 -8.39 -3.01
CA LEU A 119 30.76 -9.11 -1.73
C LEU A 119 30.41 -10.58 -1.91
N MET A 120 29.47 -10.91 -2.79
CA MET A 120 29.09 -12.29 -3.11
C MET A 120 30.20 -13.08 -3.83
N SER A 121 31.08 -12.42 -4.56
CA SER A 121 32.23 -13.06 -5.21
C SER A 121 33.37 -13.40 -4.26
N LYS A 122 33.37 -12.86 -3.03
CA LYS A 122 34.33 -13.23 -2.00
C LYS A 122 33.93 -14.56 -1.36
N GLU A 123 34.91 -15.35 -0.96
CA GLU A 123 34.64 -16.56 -0.16
C GLU A 123 33.98 -16.17 1.16
N ARG A 124 32.97 -16.93 1.59
CA ARG A 124 32.22 -16.64 2.83
C ARG A 124 33.11 -16.56 4.07
N GLN A 125 34.18 -17.35 4.12
CA GLN A 125 35.13 -17.38 5.23
C GLN A 125 36.08 -16.17 5.23
N ALA A 126 36.21 -15.47 4.09
CA ALA A 126 37.04 -14.28 3.94
C ALA A 126 36.27 -12.98 4.24
N LEU A 127 34.96 -13.04 4.51
CA LEU A 127 34.16 -11.86 4.83
C LEU A 127 34.35 -11.45 6.28
N THR A 128 34.65 -10.18 6.51
CA THR A 128 34.60 -9.59 7.85
C THR A 128 33.16 -9.56 8.37
N ALA A 129 32.99 -9.43 9.70
CA ALA A 129 31.65 -9.28 10.31
C ALA A 129 30.86 -8.09 9.72
N ARG A 130 31.55 -6.96 9.45
CA ARG A 130 30.95 -5.77 8.83
C ARG A 130 30.52 -6.01 7.39
N GLU A 131 31.32 -6.73 6.60
CA GLU A 131 30.97 -7.09 5.23
C GLU A 131 29.81 -8.07 5.17
N THR A 132 29.73 -9.00 6.11
CA THR A 132 28.62 -9.95 6.25
C THR A 132 27.31 -9.20 6.55
N GLU A 133 27.33 -8.26 7.50
CA GLU A 133 26.18 -7.41 7.80
C GLU A 133 25.79 -6.53 6.60
N ARG A 134 26.78 -5.98 5.89
CA ARG A 134 26.55 -5.17 4.70
C ARG A 134 25.93 -5.99 3.56
N LEU A 135 26.40 -7.23 3.36
CA LEU A 135 25.87 -8.16 2.39
C LEU A 135 24.41 -8.49 2.72
N ALA A 136 24.10 -8.84 3.97
CA ALA A 136 22.73 -9.12 4.41
C ALA A 136 21.77 -7.94 4.17
N ARG A 137 22.22 -6.71 4.46
CA ARG A 137 21.43 -5.48 4.18
C ARG A 137 21.21 -5.26 2.69
N LEU A 138 22.23 -5.52 1.85
CA LEU A 138 22.13 -5.39 0.40
C LEU A 138 21.21 -6.47 -0.19
N ASP A 139 21.29 -7.70 0.31
CA ASP A 139 20.38 -8.80 -0.03
C ASP A 139 18.93 -8.41 0.27
N GLU A 140 18.65 -8.01 1.51
CA GLU A 140 17.30 -7.61 1.93
C GLU A 140 16.74 -6.47 1.06
N TRP A 141 17.60 -5.49 0.73
CA TRP A 141 17.22 -4.36 -0.10
C TRP A 141 16.97 -4.76 -1.56
N LEU A 142 17.86 -5.55 -2.18
CA LEU A 142 17.73 -5.99 -3.58
C LEU A 142 16.56 -6.94 -3.79
N ILE A 143 16.29 -7.81 -2.82
CA ILE A 143 15.14 -8.70 -2.81
C ILE A 143 13.83 -7.87 -2.87
N ARG A 144 13.77 -6.73 -2.18
CA ARG A 144 12.61 -5.81 -2.17
C ARG A 144 12.55 -4.85 -3.36
N MET A 145 13.42 -5.00 -4.37
CA MET A 145 13.42 -4.19 -5.58
C MET A 145 13.04 -5.02 -6.81
N PRO A 146 12.41 -4.42 -7.83
CA PRO A 146 12.23 -5.07 -9.13
C PRO A 146 13.59 -5.53 -9.71
N ARG A 147 13.66 -6.79 -10.13
CA ARG A 147 14.91 -7.39 -10.66
C ARG A 147 15.42 -6.69 -11.93
N ARG A 148 14.50 -6.21 -12.76
CA ARG A 148 14.81 -5.52 -14.03
C ARG A 148 14.77 -4.01 -13.84
N PRO A 149 15.82 -3.26 -14.24
CA PRO A 149 15.86 -1.80 -14.12
C PRO A 149 14.72 -1.06 -14.83
N GLU A 150 14.16 -1.67 -15.88
CA GLU A 150 13.03 -1.14 -16.66
C GLU A 150 11.72 -1.06 -15.86
N GLN A 151 11.59 -1.88 -14.81
CA GLN A 151 10.39 -1.97 -13.99
C GLN A 151 10.49 -1.15 -12.70
N LEU A 152 11.61 -0.45 -12.49
CA LEU A 152 11.77 0.45 -11.35
C LEU A 152 10.76 1.60 -11.43
N LEU A 153 10.23 1.96 -10.28
CA LEU A 153 9.34 3.09 -10.02
C LEU A 153 10.11 4.21 -9.28
N PRO A 154 9.64 5.47 -9.33
CA PRO A 154 10.38 6.59 -8.74
C PRO A 154 10.39 6.54 -7.21
N THR A 155 9.40 5.91 -6.58
CA THR A 155 9.27 5.86 -5.11
C THR A 155 9.69 4.51 -4.54
N ARG A 156 10.07 4.51 -3.25
CA ARG A 156 10.40 3.26 -2.53
C ARG A 156 9.17 2.37 -2.36
N LEU A 157 8.03 2.98 -2.04
CA LEU A 157 6.75 2.27 -1.89
C LEU A 157 6.34 1.60 -3.20
N GLY A 158 6.44 2.31 -4.33
CA GLY A 158 6.15 1.75 -5.65
C GLY A 158 7.05 0.57 -5.98
N ASN A 159 8.36 0.71 -5.79
CA ASN A 159 9.30 -0.39 -6.03
C ASN A 159 8.99 -1.63 -5.17
N LEU A 160 8.63 -1.43 -3.90
CA LEU A 160 8.30 -2.51 -2.98
C LEU A 160 7.07 -3.30 -3.42
N LEU A 161 5.98 -2.59 -3.75
CA LEU A 161 4.74 -3.22 -4.24
C LEU A 161 4.98 -3.89 -5.60
N ARG A 162 5.69 -3.21 -6.51
CA ARG A 162 6.03 -3.76 -7.82
C ARG A 162 6.90 -5.02 -7.71
N ALA A 163 7.85 -5.04 -6.77
CA ALA A 163 8.66 -6.23 -6.52
C ALA A 163 7.80 -7.40 -6.03
N ALA A 164 6.89 -7.15 -5.09
CA ALA A 164 5.93 -8.15 -4.59
C ALA A 164 5.06 -8.71 -5.73
N GLU A 165 4.51 -7.85 -6.58
CA GLU A 165 3.70 -8.26 -7.73
C GLU A 165 4.47 -9.14 -8.74
N LEU A 166 5.75 -8.85 -8.98
CA LEU A 166 6.55 -9.55 -9.98
C LEU A 166 7.20 -10.84 -9.47
N ARG A 167 7.28 -11.04 -8.15
CA ARG A 167 7.96 -12.21 -7.57
C ARG A 167 7.32 -13.54 -7.93
N PRO A 168 6.00 -13.73 -7.82
CA PRO A 168 5.37 -14.97 -8.29
C PRO A 168 5.66 -15.24 -9.77
N GLN A 169 5.72 -14.20 -10.59
CA GLN A 169 6.06 -14.33 -12.01
C GLN A 169 7.51 -14.78 -12.20
N TYR A 170 8.46 -14.25 -11.42
CA TYR A 170 9.86 -14.67 -11.48
C TYR A 170 10.14 -16.05 -10.92
N LYS A 171 9.41 -16.45 -9.87
CA LYS A 171 9.61 -17.71 -9.16
C LYS A 171 8.87 -18.86 -9.82
N TYR A 172 7.63 -18.63 -10.26
CA TYR A 172 6.71 -19.67 -10.74
C TYR A 172 6.21 -19.43 -12.17
N GLY A 173 6.54 -18.31 -12.81
CA GLY A 173 5.97 -17.96 -14.11
C GLY A 173 4.52 -17.51 -14.05
N LEU A 174 3.92 -17.40 -12.86
CA LEU A 174 2.54 -16.99 -12.63
C LEU A 174 2.46 -15.47 -12.53
N ASP A 175 1.81 -14.82 -13.49
CA ASP A 175 1.54 -13.38 -13.36
C ASP A 175 0.51 -13.14 -12.26
N THR A 176 0.92 -12.39 -11.25
CA THR A 176 0.11 -12.10 -10.07
C THR A 176 -1.22 -11.47 -10.45
N VAL A 177 -1.23 -10.46 -11.32
CA VAL A 177 -2.45 -9.70 -11.67
C VAL A 177 -3.45 -10.59 -12.40
N ILE A 178 -2.96 -11.45 -13.31
CA ILE A 178 -3.81 -12.35 -14.11
C ILE A 178 -4.35 -13.50 -13.25
N CYS A 179 -3.52 -14.09 -12.38
CA CYS A 179 -3.88 -15.25 -11.59
C CYS A 179 -4.70 -14.89 -10.34
N TRP A 180 -4.53 -13.67 -9.80
CA TRP A 180 -5.11 -13.25 -8.52
C TRP A 180 -6.62 -13.47 -8.39
N PRO A 181 -7.49 -13.09 -9.36
CA PRO A 181 -8.93 -13.26 -9.19
C PRO A 181 -9.36 -14.72 -9.03
N ARG A 182 -8.64 -15.65 -9.68
CA ARG A 182 -8.93 -17.08 -9.62
C ARG A 182 -8.39 -17.66 -8.32
N LEU A 183 -7.16 -17.30 -7.97
CA LEU A 183 -6.53 -17.71 -6.71
C LEU A 183 -7.39 -17.25 -5.53
N TRP A 184 -7.85 -16.00 -5.55
CA TRP A 184 -8.70 -15.41 -4.51
C TRP A 184 -9.93 -16.25 -4.20
N LEU A 185 -10.61 -16.80 -5.21
CA LEU A 185 -11.79 -17.64 -5.00
C LEU A 185 -11.47 -18.94 -4.24
N LEU A 186 -10.26 -19.45 -4.41
CA LEU A 186 -9.78 -20.72 -3.86
C LEU A 186 -9.16 -20.58 -2.46
N LEU A 187 -8.84 -19.35 -2.04
CA LEU A 187 -8.17 -19.13 -0.75
C LEU A 187 -9.10 -19.42 0.44
N PRO A 188 -8.55 -20.00 1.53
CA PRO A 188 -9.25 -20.08 2.81
C PRO A 188 -9.64 -18.69 3.33
N ASP A 189 -10.75 -18.62 4.07
CA ASP A 189 -11.26 -17.35 4.59
C ASP A 189 -10.30 -16.66 5.58
N ALA A 190 -9.51 -17.43 6.33
CA ALA A 190 -8.46 -16.90 7.19
C ALA A 190 -7.39 -16.12 6.39
N VAL A 191 -6.92 -16.67 5.28
CA VAL A 191 -5.91 -16.03 4.41
C VAL A 191 -6.49 -14.79 3.72
N LYS A 192 -7.75 -14.86 3.26
CA LYS A 192 -8.45 -13.71 2.69
C LYS A 192 -8.55 -12.56 3.70
N LYS A 193 -8.86 -12.88 4.96
CA LYS A 193 -8.95 -11.90 6.03
C LYS A 193 -7.60 -11.22 6.28
N ASP A 194 -6.52 -11.98 6.43
CA ASP A 194 -5.17 -11.44 6.65
C ASP A 194 -4.72 -10.51 5.50
N LEU A 195 -5.02 -10.90 4.25
CA LEU A 195 -4.76 -10.08 3.07
C LEU A 195 -5.60 -8.80 3.04
N GLN A 196 -6.88 -8.88 3.41
CA GLN A 196 -7.77 -7.73 3.50
C GLN A 196 -7.33 -6.75 4.58
N GLU A 197 -6.91 -7.25 5.75
CA GLU A 197 -6.40 -6.42 6.84
C GLU A 197 -5.10 -5.72 6.46
N ALA A 198 -4.15 -6.44 5.86
CA ALA A 198 -2.91 -5.84 5.37
C ALA A 198 -3.16 -4.80 4.25
N ARG A 199 -4.13 -5.05 3.36
CA ARG A 199 -4.53 -4.06 2.35
C ARG A 199 -5.22 -2.85 2.97
N ALA A 200 -6.06 -3.05 3.98
CA ALA A 200 -6.74 -1.98 4.70
C ALA A 200 -5.75 -1.09 5.46
N ASP A 201 -4.72 -1.67 6.08
CA ASP A 201 -3.63 -0.93 6.74
C ASP A 201 -2.89 -0.03 5.75
N LEU A 202 -2.50 -0.57 4.59
CA LEU A 202 -1.87 0.21 3.52
C LEU A 202 -2.77 1.34 3.00
N ASN A 203 -4.06 1.08 2.78
CA ASN A 203 -5.02 2.10 2.37
C ASN A 203 -5.18 3.18 3.45
N THR A 204 -5.18 2.82 4.72
CA THR A 204 -5.29 3.75 5.85
C THR A 204 -4.06 4.65 5.94
N ALA A 205 -2.85 4.11 5.72
CA ALA A 205 -1.63 4.89 5.63
C ALA A 205 -1.68 5.90 4.45
N ALA A 206 -2.12 5.45 3.27
CA ALA A 206 -2.28 6.32 2.10
C ALA A 206 -3.33 7.43 2.33
N ARG A 207 -4.45 7.11 2.99
CA ARG A 207 -5.49 8.07 3.35
C ARG A 207 -5.00 9.09 4.37
N THR A 208 -4.27 8.66 5.39
CA THR A 208 -3.68 9.55 6.40
C THR A 208 -2.65 10.49 5.77
N TRP A 209 -1.85 9.99 4.84
CA TRP A 209 -0.93 10.81 4.04
C TRP A 209 -1.69 11.87 3.23
N LEU A 210 -2.80 11.48 2.58
CA LEU A 210 -3.63 12.42 1.81
C LEU A 210 -4.24 13.51 2.72
N TRP A 211 -4.81 13.14 3.87
CA TRP A 211 -5.33 14.10 4.85
C TRP A 211 -4.25 15.06 5.36
N SER A 212 -3.01 14.57 5.53
CA SER A 212 -1.87 15.41 5.95
C SER A 212 -1.53 16.46 4.90
N LEU A 213 -1.63 16.13 3.61
CA LEU A 213 -1.47 17.11 2.54
C LEU A 213 -2.63 18.10 2.48
N LEU A 214 -3.87 17.62 2.63
CA LEU A 214 -5.05 18.49 2.67
C LEU A 214 -4.95 19.51 3.82
N PHE A 215 -4.39 19.11 4.96
CA PHE A 215 -4.20 19.96 6.13
C PHE A 215 -3.45 21.27 5.85
N ILE A 216 -2.57 21.27 4.84
CA ILE A 216 -1.80 22.45 4.41
C ILE A 216 -2.73 23.58 3.94
N VAL A 217 -3.97 23.27 3.53
CA VAL A 217 -4.95 24.29 3.12
C VAL A 217 -5.25 25.33 4.20
N TRP A 218 -5.04 25.00 5.48
CA TRP A 218 -5.26 25.90 6.61
C TRP A 218 -4.12 26.91 6.84
N THR A 219 -3.02 26.83 6.07
CA THR A 219 -1.86 27.72 6.16
C THR A 219 -2.19 29.22 6.13
N PRO A 220 -3.14 29.70 5.29
CA PRO A 220 -3.53 31.11 5.28
C PRO A 220 -4.12 31.62 6.60
N TRP A 221 -4.75 30.73 7.39
CA TRP A 221 -5.25 31.06 8.73
C TRP A 221 -4.20 30.84 9.81
N ALA A 222 -3.38 29.79 9.66
CA ALA A 222 -2.36 29.44 10.62
C ALA A 222 -1.09 28.91 9.94
N TRP A 223 0.00 29.66 10.03
CA TRP A 223 1.28 29.30 9.41
C TRP A 223 1.81 27.92 9.84
N TRP A 224 1.46 27.46 11.05
CA TRP A 224 1.87 26.15 11.59
C TRP A 224 1.20 24.97 10.89
N ALA A 225 0.12 25.17 10.11
CA ALA A 225 -0.58 24.10 9.41
C ALA A 225 0.31 23.44 8.35
N ALA A 226 1.11 24.22 7.61
CA ALA A 226 2.07 23.72 6.62
C ALA A 226 3.12 22.77 7.22
N PRO A 227 3.93 23.16 8.24
CA PRO A 227 4.93 22.27 8.80
C PRO A 227 4.33 21.03 9.47
N ILE A 228 3.15 21.13 10.10
CA ILE A 228 2.44 19.96 10.65
C ILE A 228 2.01 19.02 9.52
N GLY A 229 1.32 19.52 8.49
CA GLY A 229 0.85 18.71 7.37
C GLY A 229 1.99 18.00 6.64
N ILE A 230 3.08 18.71 6.37
CA ILE A 230 4.29 18.13 5.75
C ILE A 230 4.95 17.09 6.68
N GLY A 231 5.10 17.42 7.97
CA GLY A 231 5.70 16.53 8.96
C GLY A 231 4.94 15.21 9.11
N VAL A 232 3.61 15.27 9.24
CA VAL A 232 2.75 14.07 9.34
C VAL A 232 2.73 13.29 8.04
N ALA A 233 2.75 13.96 6.88
CA ALA A 233 2.86 13.28 5.58
C ALA A 233 4.18 12.49 5.46
N LEU A 234 5.31 13.09 5.82
CA LEU A 234 6.62 12.43 5.80
C LEU A 234 6.68 11.27 6.81
N PHE A 235 6.21 11.49 8.03
CA PHE A 235 6.13 10.46 9.07
C PHE A 235 5.28 9.27 8.61
N THR A 236 4.06 9.54 8.12
CA THR A 236 3.15 8.50 7.62
C THR A 236 3.79 7.72 6.48
N TYR A 237 4.47 8.38 5.55
CA TYR A 237 5.14 7.70 4.45
C TYR A 237 6.26 6.77 4.92
N TYR A 238 7.20 7.28 5.72
CA TYR A 238 8.41 6.53 6.10
C TYR A 238 8.18 5.52 7.21
N SER A 239 7.34 5.84 8.20
CA SER A 239 7.15 5.01 9.39
C SER A 239 5.99 4.03 9.25
N TRP A 240 4.99 4.33 8.41
CA TRP A 240 3.79 3.50 8.28
C TRP A 240 3.64 2.90 6.88
N ALA A 241 3.52 3.72 5.83
CA ALA A 241 3.17 3.25 4.49
C ALA A 241 4.19 2.25 3.91
N LEU A 242 5.50 2.45 4.13
CA LEU A 242 6.53 1.51 3.70
C LEU A 242 6.43 0.15 4.43
N ASN A 243 6.12 0.14 5.72
CA ASN A 243 5.97 -1.09 6.50
C ASN A 243 4.68 -1.83 6.13
N ALA A 244 3.56 -1.10 5.96
CA ALA A 244 2.30 -1.66 5.49
C ALA A 244 2.43 -2.29 4.11
N ALA A 245 3.11 -1.60 3.17
CA ALA A 245 3.39 -2.13 1.83
C ALA A 245 4.31 -3.36 1.86
N LYS A 246 5.28 -3.42 2.79
CA LYS A 246 6.14 -4.59 2.97
C LYS A 246 5.31 -5.80 3.42
N ASN A 247 4.53 -5.64 4.48
CA ASN A 247 3.71 -6.70 5.05
C ASN A 247 2.70 -7.23 4.03
N TYR A 248 2.01 -6.33 3.32
CA TYR A 248 1.08 -6.70 2.26
C TYR A 248 1.78 -7.45 1.12
N GLY A 249 2.96 -6.99 0.69
CA GLY A 249 3.74 -7.63 -0.36
C GLY A 249 4.24 -9.03 0.03
N GLU A 250 4.71 -9.20 1.27
CA GLU A 250 5.14 -10.49 1.82
C GLU A 250 3.96 -11.47 1.89
N LEU A 251 2.77 -11.02 2.29
CA LEU A 251 1.57 -11.87 2.28
C LEU A 251 1.14 -12.29 0.87
N ILE A 252 1.23 -11.40 -0.13
CA ILE A 252 0.98 -11.79 -1.53
C ILE A 252 1.95 -12.89 -1.95
N GLU A 253 3.24 -12.70 -1.71
CA GLU A 253 4.27 -13.70 -2.08
C GLU A 253 4.02 -15.03 -1.36
N ALA A 254 3.77 -15.00 -0.05
CA ALA A 254 3.46 -16.18 0.76
C ALA A 254 2.20 -16.90 0.27
N THR A 255 1.19 -16.14 -0.17
CA THR A 255 -0.06 -16.70 -0.73
C THR A 255 0.23 -17.53 -1.97
N PHE A 256 1.07 -17.05 -2.89
CA PHE A 256 1.50 -17.86 -4.04
C PHE A 256 2.41 -19.01 -3.63
N ASP A 257 3.32 -18.79 -2.68
CA ASP A 257 4.24 -19.83 -2.19
C ASP A 257 3.47 -21.03 -1.62
N VAL A 258 2.37 -20.80 -0.93
CA VAL A 258 1.59 -21.88 -0.29
C VAL A 258 0.46 -22.38 -1.18
N HIS A 259 -0.31 -21.49 -1.80
CA HIS A 259 -1.60 -21.84 -2.41
C HIS A 259 -1.60 -21.92 -3.94
N ARG A 260 -0.47 -21.71 -4.64
CA ARG A 260 -0.43 -21.77 -6.11
C ARG A 260 -0.89 -23.11 -6.70
N HIS A 261 -0.71 -24.22 -5.99
CA HIS A 261 -1.14 -25.56 -6.45
C HIS A 261 -2.66 -25.63 -6.69
N LEU A 262 -3.45 -24.89 -5.90
CA LEU A 262 -4.92 -24.81 -6.06
C LEU A 262 -5.32 -24.31 -7.46
N LEU A 263 -4.52 -23.43 -8.07
CA LEU A 263 -4.78 -22.98 -9.44
C LEU A 263 -4.66 -24.13 -10.45
N TYR A 264 -3.62 -24.94 -10.33
CA TYR A 264 -3.40 -26.07 -11.24
C TYR A 264 -4.50 -27.12 -11.07
N GLU A 265 -4.82 -27.49 -9.84
CA GLU A 265 -5.85 -28.49 -9.54
C GLU A 265 -7.25 -28.04 -10.02
N SER A 266 -7.66 -26.83 -9.67
CA SER A 266 -8.99 -26.31 -10.04
C SER A 266 -9.18 -26.12 -11.54
N LEU A 267 -8.11 -25.77 -12.27
CA LEU A 267 -8.12 -25.60 -13.72
C LEU A 267 -7.82 -26.90 -14.47
N ARG A 268 -7.56 -28.00 -13.75
CA ARG A 268 -7.19 -29.32 -14.29
C ARG A 268 -5.93 -29.27 -15.17
N TRP A 269 -4.92 -28.55 -14.71
CA TRP A 269 -3.58 -28.54 -15.28
C TRP A 269 -2.66 -29.43 -14.46
N ASP A 270 -1.67 -30.03 -15.11
CA ASP A 270 -0.68 -30.87 -14.43
C ASP A 270 0.12 -30.05 -13.42
N LEU A 271 0.27 -30.61 -12.21
CA LEU A 271 1.08 -30.00 -11.17
C LEU A 271 2.55 -29.93 -11.64
N PRO A 272 3.24 -28.83 -11.33
CA PRO A 272 4.67 -28.73 -11.56
C PRO A 272 5.42 -29.71 -10.64
N ASP A 273 6.46 -30.35 -11.16
CA ASP A 273 7.35 -31.21 -10.39
C ASP A 273 8.20 -30.33 -9.44
N SER A 274 8.16 -30.63 -8.15
CA SER A 274 8.86 -29.89 -7.09
C SER A 274 10.37 -29.86 -7.30
N ASP A 275 10.92 -30.88 -7.97
CA ASP A 275 12.36 -31.02 -8.19
C ASP A 275 12.87 -30.24 -9.42
N LYS A 276 11.97 -29.61 -10.19
CA LYS A 276 12.32 -28.89 -11.44
C LYS A 276 11.78 -27.45 -11.49
N PRO A 277 12.43 -26.49 -10.80
CA PRO A 277 11.99 -25.09 -10.77
C PRO A 277 11.98 -24.36 -12.13
N SER A 278 12.74 -24.84 -13.12
CA SER A 278 12.69 -24.30 -14.49
C SER A 278 11.43 -24.74 -15.24
N GLU A 279 11.01 -25.99 -15.04
CA GLU A 279 9.79 -26.55 -15.62
C GLU A 279 8.55 -25.89 -15.01
N GLU A 280 8.53 -25.70 -13.69
CA GLU A 280 7.47 -24.98 -12.99
C GLU A 280 7.26 -23.58 -13.58
N ARG A 281 8.34 -22.82 -13.80
CA ARG A 281 8.29 -21.50 -14.43
C ARG A 281 7.76 -21.52 -15.85
N GLN A 282 7.97 -22.58 -16.61
CA GLN A 282 7.43 -22.71 -17.95
C GLN A 282 5.94 -23.04 -17.91
N LYS A 283 5.53 -23.98 -17.06
CA LYS A 283 4.12 -24.35 -16.83
C LYS A 283 3.30 -23.16 -16.35
N GLY A 284 3.80 -22.38 -15.39
CA GLY A 284 3.10 -21.20 -14.90
C GLY A 284 2.95 -20.09 -15.95
N ARG A 285 3.93 -19.93 -16.85
CA ARG A 285 3.82 -18.99 -17.98
C ARG A 285 2.73 -19.42 -18.95
N LYS A 286 2.68 -20.71 -19.30
CA LYS A 286 1.62 -21.29 -20.13
C LYS A 286 0.24 -21.11 -19.47
N LEU A 287 0.12 -21.36 -18.17
CA LEU A 287 -1.12 -21.19 -17.41
C LEU A 287 -1.57 -19.73 -17.41
N THR A 288 -0.63 -18.80 -17.18
CA THR A 288 -0.89 -17.36 -17.23
C THR A 288 -1.40 -16.94 -18.61
N GLU A 289 -0.76 -17.40 -19.67
CA GLU A 289 -1.15 -17.09 -21.04
C GLU A 289 -2.55 -17.63 -21.37
N TYR A 290 -2.85 -18.86 -20.94
CA TYR A 290 -4.19 -19.44 -21.04
C TYR A 290 -5.23 -18.60 -20.29
N LEU A 291 -4.94 -18.19 -19.05
CA LEU A 291 -5.85 -17.36 -18.24
C LEU A 291 -6.09 -15.95 -18.79
N TRP A 292 -5.17 -15.44 -19.60
CA TRP A 292 -5.24 -14.13 -20.23
C TRP A 292 -5.90 -14.17 -21.61
N ARG A 293 -5.50 -15.13 -22.46
CA ARG A 293 -5.90 -15.20 -23.87
C ARG A 293 -6.96 -16.25 -24.17
N GLY A 294 -7.20 -17.19 -23.27
CA GLY A 294 -8.14 -18.30 -23.46
C GLY A 294 -7.64 -19.42 -24.38
N VAL A 295 -6.41 -19.35 -24.89
CA VAL A 295 -5.85 -20.33 -25.83
C VAL A 295 -4.90 -21.25 -25.10
N LYS A 296 -5.08 -22.56 -25.20
CA LYS A 296 -4.07 -23.52 -24.75
C LYS A 296 -2.88 -23.46 -25.71
N PRO A 297 -1.64 -23.34 -25.22
CA PRO A 297 -0.47 -23.18 -26.08
C PRO A 297 -0.30 -24.27 -27.16
N ASP A 298 -0.83 -25.46 -26.91
CA ASP A 298 -0.71 -26.60 -27.82
C ASP A 298 -1.78 -26.59 -28.94
N GLU A 299 -2.74 -25.65 -28.89
CA GLU A 299 -3.78 -25.42 -29.92
C GLU A 299 -3.48 -24.19 -30.81
N ALA A 300 -2.36 -23.49 -30.58
CA ALA A 300 -2.02 -22.23 -31.24
C ALA A 300 -1.09 -22.36 -32.47
N ASN A 301 -0.96 -23.56 -33.05
CA ASN A 301 -0.21 -23.81 -34.29
C ASN A 301 -1.10 -23.68 -35.53
#